data_AF-A0A9Q0I3Z7-F1
#
_entry.id   AF-A0A9Q0I3Z7-F1
#
_cell.length_a   1.000
_cell.length_b   1.000
_cell.length_c   1.000
_cell.angle_alpha   90.00
_cell.angle_beta   90.00
_cell.angle_gamma   90.00
#
_symmetry.space_group_name_H-M   'P 1'
#
loop_
_entity.id
_entity.type
_entity.pdbx_description
1 polymer ?
#
loop_
_entity_poly.entity_id
_entity_poly.type
_entity_poly.pdbx_seq_one_letter_code
_entity_poly.pdbx_strand_id
1 'polypeptide(L)'
;MVTLTVINCCVFRLGSGDVGVVQPTLSLLPPSRVELEQGRAALLCLATGGFPSDWKLGWKVGGSSRSAGVSDSPGVLGKDGTYSRSSALTLPADQWRK
;
A
#
# COMPACT_ATOMS: atom_id res chain seq x y z
N MET A 1 -21.84 10.84 -14.04
CA MET A 1 -20.75 11.18 -13.10
C MET A 1 -19.95 9.90 -12.89
N VAL A 2 -18.80 9.76 -13.56
CA VAL A 2 -17.91 8.59 -13.38
C VAL A 2 -16.96 8.98 -12.26
N THR A 3 -17.17 8.45 -11.05
CA THR A 3 -16.18 8.59 -9.98
C THR A 3 -14.98 7.73 -10.36
N LEU A 4 -13.90 8.36 -10.82
CA LEU A 4 -12.59 7.71 -10.96
C LEU A 4 -12.23 7.10 -9.61
N THR A 5 -12.19 5.78 -9.51
CA THR A 5 -11.79 5.12 -8.27
C THR A 5 -10.27 5.21 -8.19
N VAL A 6 -9.73 6.36 -7.77
CA VAL A 6 -8.31 6.50 -7.48
C VAL A 6 -7.96 5.62 -6.29
N ILE A 7 -7.39 4.45 -6.57
CA ILE A 7 -6.80 3.55 -5.58
C ILE A 7 -5.37 4.01 -5.35
N ASN A 8 -5.07 4.38 -4.11
CA ASN A 8 -3.75 4.87 -3.75
C ASN A 8 -3.27 4.22 -2.45
N CYS A 9 -1.98 3.95 -2.37
CA CYS A 9 -1.32 3.49 -1.16
C CYS A 9 -0.68 4.69 -0.47
N CYS A 10 -0.89 4.82 0.83
CA CYS A 10 -0.41 5.93 1.64
C CYS A 10 0.45 5.43 2.79
N VAL A 11 1.45 6.22 3.17
CA VAL A 11 2.27 5.97 4.36
C VAL A 11 1.76 6.83 5.50
N PHE A 12 1.52 6.21 6.65
CA PHE A 12 1.09 6.84 7.89
C PHE A 12 2.21 6.71 8.91
N ARG A 13 2.72 7.84 9.42
CA ARG A 13 3.65 7.85 10.55
C ARG A 13 2.87 7.86 11.85
N LEU A 14 3.32 7.07 12.84
CA LEU A 14 2.70 7.01 14.17
C LEU A 14 3.54 7.67 15.27
N GLY A 15 4.75 8.16 14.98
CA GLY A 15 5.64 8.81 15.94
C GLY A 15 6.00 10.27 15.61
N SER A 16 6.37 11.02 16.65
CA SER A 16 6.80 12.44 16.64
C SER A 16 8.30 12.59 16.95
N GLY A 17 9.13 11.71 16.40
CA GLY A 17 10.58 11.70 16.60
C GLY A 17 11.34 12.09 15.33
N ASP A 18 11.76 13.35 15.24
CA ASP A 18 12.32 13.99 14.04
C ASP A 18 13.84 13.76 13.80
N VAL A 19 14.42 12.65 14.26
CA VAL A 19 15.85 12.37 14.02
C VAL A 19 16.02 11.29 12.95
N GLY A 20 16.62 11.68 11.82
CA GLY A 20 17.02 10.75 10.75
C GLY A 20 15.88 10.20 9.90
N VAL A 21 14.77 10.95 9.76
CA VAL A 21 13.56 10.50 9.05
C VAL A 21 13.82 10.30 7.56
N VAL A 22 13.66 9.06 7.09
CA VAL A 22 13.64 8.72 5.67
C VAL A 22 12.23 8.25 5.28
N GLN A 23 11.65 8.89 4.27
CA GLN A 23 10.36 8.46 3.72
C GLN A 23 10.57 7.24 2.81
N PRO A 24 9.79 6.16 3.00
CA PRO A 24 9.88 5.01 2.12
C PRO A 24 9.38 5.37 0.72
N THR A 25 10.02 4.80 -0.29
CA THR A 25 9.56 4.86 -1.68
C THR A 25 8.43 3.85 -1.86
N LEU A 26 7.31 4.31 -2.42
CA LEU A 26 6.15 3.47 -2.69
C LEU A 26 6.13 3.01 -4.14
N SER A 27 5.97 1.71 -4.34
CA SER A 27 5.73 1.10 -5.64
C SER A 27 4.41 0.35 -5.60
N LEU A 28 3.44 0.81 -6.38
CA LEU A 28 2.15 0.17 -6.52
C LEU A 28 2.18 -0.79 -7.71
N LEU A 29 1.99 -2.08 -7.43
CA LEU A 29 1.95 -3.12 -8.43
C LEU A 29 0.48 -3.43 -8.78
N PRO A 30 0.12 -3.44 -10.07
CA PRO A 30 -1.22 -3.75 -10.52
C PRO A 30 -1.57 -5.23 -10.30
N PRO A 31 -2.86 -5.58 -10.27
CA PRO A 31 -3.30 -6.96 -10.21
C PRO A 31 -2.88 -7.74 -11.47
N SER A 32 -2.71 -9.04 -11.31
CA SER A 32 -2.41 -9.91 -12.44
C SER A 32 -3.63 -10.10 -13.36
N ARG A 33 -3.40 -10.33 -14.66
CA ARG A 33 -4.50 -10.63 -15.60
C ARG A 33 -5.33 -11.84 -15.18
N VAL A 34 -4.66 -12.89 -14.72
CA VAL A 34 -5.31 -14.13 -14.28
C VAL A 34 -6.27 -13.88 -13.12
N GLU A 35 -5.88 -13.03 -12.17
CA GLU A 35 -6.74 -12.67 -11.05
C GLU A 35 -7.95 -11.85 -11.49
N LEU A 36 -7.74 -10.90 -12.42
CA LEU A 36 -8.81 -10.10 -13.01
C LEU A 36 -9.84 -10.97 -13.75
N GLU A 37 -9.39 -11.99 -14.47
CA GLU A 37 -10.25 -12.97 -15.15
C GLU A 37 -11.06 -13.81 -14.15
N GLN A 38 -10.54 -14.02 -12.94
CA GLN A 38 -11.26 -14.67 -11.83
C GLN A 38 -12.21 -13.71 -11.09
N GLY A 39 -12.34 -12.45 -11.54
CA GLY A 39 -13.24 -11.46 -10.96
C GLY A 39 -12.69 -10.77 -9.70
N ARG A 40 -11.39 -10.90 -9.40
CA ARG A 40 -10.74 -10.22 -8.27
C ARG A 40 -9.57 -9.37 -8.74
N ALA A 41 -9.16 -8.41 -7.93
CA ALA A 41 -8.00 -7.58 -8.15
C ALA A 41 -7.23 -7.44 -6.83
N ALA A 42 -6.06 -8.06 -6.72
CA ALA A 42 -5.12 -7.81 -5.63
C ALA A 42 -4.06 -6.82 -6.11
N LEU A 43 -4.05 -5.64 -5.50
CA LEU A 43 -2.95 -4.69 -5.64
C LEU A 43 -1.91 -4.97 -4.57
N LEU A 44 -0.65 -4.78 -4.90
CA LEU A 44 0.45 -4.87 -3.94
C LEU A 44 1.17 -3.52 -3.88
N CYS A 45 1.15 -2.90 -2.71
CA CYS A 45 1.96 -1.73 -2.41
C CYS A 45 3.23 -2.19 -1.71
N LEU A 46 4.37 -1.93 -2.33
CA LEU A 46 5.68 -2.17 -1.75
C LEU A 46 6.29 -0.85 -1.30
N ALA A 47 6.73 -0.79 -0.05
CA ALA A 47 7.38 0.36 0.55
C ALA A 47 8.80 -0.04 0.97
N THR A 48 9.80 0.67 0.44
CA THR A 48 11.23 0.37 0.70
C THR A 48 11.97 1.63 1.11
N GLY A 49 13.03 1.50 1.91
CA GLY A 49 13.87 2.65 2.26
C GLY A 49 13.35 3.54 3.39
N GLY A 50 12.39 3.09 4.21
CA GLY A 50 11.80 3.93 5.27
C GLY A 50 12.55 3.85 6.61
N PHE A 51 12.75 4.97 7.30
CA PHE A 51 13.35 4.97 8.64
C PHE A 51 12.74 6.07 9.53
N PRO A 52 12.41 5.82 10.81
CA PRO A 52 12.53 4.56 11.56
C PRO A 52 11.42 3.56 11.19
N SER A 53 11.07 2.55 12.00
CA SER A 53 10.07 1.51 11.68
C SER A 53 8.62 1.87 12.02
N ASP A 54 8.38 3.08 12.54
CA ASP A 54 7.11 3.55 13.11
C ASP A 54 6.06 3.95 12.06
N TRP A 55 6.35 3.76 10.78
CA TRP A 55 5.42 4.03 9.68
C TRP A 55 4.64 2.78 9.28
N LYS A 56 3.40 3.00 8.83
CA LYS A 56 2.46 1.98 8.34
C LYS A 56 2.00 2.31 6.93
N LEU A 57 1.57 1.29 6.20
CA LEU A 57 0.86 1.46 4.94
C LEU A 57 -0.64 1.50 5.20
N GLY A 58 -1.36 2.13 4.31
CA GLY A 58 -2.80 2.02 4.24
C GLY A 58 -3.29 2.43 2.86
N TRP A 59 -4.57 2.19 2.63
CA TRP A 59 -5.17 2.31 1.30
C TRP A 59 -6.23 3.38 1.29
N LYS A 60 -6.31 4.12 0.19
CA LYS A 60 -7.43 5.00 -0.12
C LYS A 60 -8.07 4.55 -1.41
N VAL A 61 -9.40 4.45 -1.40
CA VAL A 61 -10.22 4.09 -2.57
C VAL A 61 -11.26 5.18 -2.74
N GLY A 62 -11.18 5.94 -3.84
CA GLY A 62 -12.10 7.06 -4.10
C GLY A 62 -11.99 8.18 -3.05
N GLY A 63 -10.79 8.39 -2.50
CA GLY A 63 -10.53 9.41 -1.46
C GLY A 63 -10.77 8.94 -0.01
N SER A 64 -11.42 7.79 0.19
CA SER A 64 -11.73 7.25 1.52
C SER A 64 -10.73 6.18 1.95
N SER A 65 -10.28 6.24 3.20
CA SER A 65 -9.42 5.21 3.80
C SER A 65 -10.13 3.86 3.82
N ARG A 66 -9.43 2.80 3.41
CA ARG A 66 -9.95 1.44 3.34
C ARG A 66 -9.03 0.48 4.10
N SER A 67 -9.65 -0.31 4.96
CA SER A 67 -9.02 -1.43 5.69
C SER A 67 -9.59 -2.79 5.28
N ALA A 68 -10.78 -2.82 4.66
CA ALA A 68 -11.41 -4.05 4.20
C ALA A 68 -10.66 -4.65 3.01
N GLY A 69 -10.26 -5.91 3.14
CA GLY A 69 -9.47 -6.63 2.13
C GLY A 69 -7.98 -6.27 2.13
N VAL A 70 -7.50 -5.55 3.15
CA VAL A 70 -6.09 -5.20 3.33
C VAL A 70 -5.36 -6.31 4.08
N SER A 71 -4.19 -6.68 3.58
CA SER A 71 -3.26 -7.63 4.19
C SER A 71 -1.87 -7.03 4.24
N ASP A 72 -1.42 -6.64 5.43
CA ASP A 72 -0.10 -6.02 5.63
C ASP A 72 0.95 -7.07 5.98
N SER A 73 2.15 -6.93 5.39
CA SER A 73 3.31 -7.71 5.79
C SER A 73 4.07 -7.04 6.94
N PRO A 74 4.80 -7.84 7.75
CA PRO A 74 5.68 -7.29 8.77
C PRO A 74 6.80 -6.47 8.13
N GLY A 75 7.25 -5.43 8.85
CA GLY A 75 8.42 -4.65 8.44
C GLY A 75 9.70 -5.49 8.54
N VAL A 76 10.52 -5.41 7.52
CA VAL A 76 11.82 -6.08 7.41
C VAL A 76 12.91 -5.02 7.40
N LEU A 77 13.93 -5.19 8.24
CA LEU A 77 15.12 -4.34 8.25
C LEU A 77 16.09 -4.79 7.16
N GLY A 78 16.36 -3.92 6.20
CA GLY A 78 17.36 -4.11 5.15
C GLY A 78 18.78 -3.94 5.66
N LYS A 79 19.75 -4.41 4.86
CA LYS A 79 21.20 -4.30 5.19
C LYS A 79 21.70 -2.86 5.15
N ASP A 80 20.98 -2.00 4.44
CA ASP A 80 21.15 -0.55 4.35
C ASP A 80 20.63 0.19 5.59
N GLY A 81 20.09 -0.52 6.59
CA GLY A 81 19.59 0.07 7.83
C GLY A 81 18.20 0.69 7.69
N THR A 82 17.53 0.50 6.56
CA THR A 82 16.16 1.01 6.33
C THR A 82 15.13 -0.12 6.44
N TYR A 83 13.90 0.25 6.76
CA TYR A 83 12.78 -0.66 6.82
C TYR A 83 12.08 -0.75 5.46
N SER A 84 11.63 -1.95 5.14
CA SER A 84 10.76 -2.22 4.01
C SER A 84 9.56 -3.04 4.47
N ARG A 85 8.38 -2.80 3.89
CA ARG A 85 7.17 -3.59 4.14
C ARG A 85 6.27 -3.51 2.92
N SER A 86 5.28 -4.40 2.87
CA SER A 86 4.29 -4.42 1.82
C SER A 86 2.88 -4.48 2.39
N SER A 87 1.91 -4.07 1.57
CA SER A 87 0.49 -4.17 1.87
C SER A 87 -0.21 -4.63 0.61
N ALA A 88 -1.08 -5.63 0.72
CA ALA A 88 -1.91 -6.09 -0.38
C ALA A 88 -3.35 -5.64 -0.15
N LEU A 89 -4.01 -5.14 -1.19
CA LEU A 89 -5.44 -4.80 -1.15
C LEU A 89 -6.17 -5.66 -2.18
N THR A 90 -7.06 -6.52 -1.70
CA THR A 90 -7.94 -7.31 -2.56
C THR A 90 -9.31 -6.63 -2.66
N LEU A 91 -9.74 -6.39 -3.89
CA LEU A 91 -11.08 -5.92 -4.21
C LEU A 91 -11.69 -6.71 -5.37
N PRO A 92 -13.02 -6.66 -5.52
CA PRO A 92 -13.69 -7.12 -6.74
C PRO A 92 -13.15 -6.43 -8.01
N ALA A 93 -13.00 -7.17 -9.11
CA ALA A 93 -12.39 -6.64 -10.35
C ALA A 93 -13.20 -5.50 -10.99
N ASP A 94 -14.51 -5.42 -10.74
CA ASP A 94 -15.39 -4.33 -11.15
C ASP A 94 -15.06 -3.00 -10.44
N GLN A 95 -14.51 -3.05 -9.22
CA GLN A 95 -14.05 -1.86 -8.49
C GLN A 95 -12.68 -1.37 -8.97
N TRP A 96 -11.86 -2.25 -9.57
CA TRP A 96 -10.55 -1.88 -10.14
C TRP A 96 -10.69 -1.18 -11.48
N ARG A 97 -11.60 -1.65 -12.33
CA ARG A 97 -11.75 -1.21 -13.73
C ARG A 97 -12.57 0.08 -13.91
N LYS A 98 -12.84 0.85 -12.85
CA LYS A 98 -13.87 1.91 -12.82
C LYS A 98 -13.35 3.32 -12.62
#